data_AF-A0A2V4N8X4-F1
#
_entry.id   AF-A0A2V4N8X4-F1
#
_cell.length_a   1.000
_cell.length_b   1.000
_cell.length_c   1.000
_cell.angle_alpha   90.00
_cell.angle_beta   90.00
_cell.angle_gamma   90.00
#
_symmetry.space_group_name_H-M   'P 1'
#
loop_
_entity.id
_entity.type
_entity.pdbx_description
1 polymer ?
#
loop_
_entity_poly.entity_id
_entity_poly.type
_entity_poly.pdbx_seq_one_letter_code
_entity_poly.pdbx_strand_id
1 'polypeptide(L)'
;MSRSAVGPDGAHAVVGMTAEAWGSAVTLTLDGVGGPRSCDLVAVGTDGSRQTVTSWTVPAGGYRTRTASTLTTSGGAGLTPDRIAHFEVRDLDSGQLLVSVPGLTTG
;
A
#
# COMPACT_ATOMS: atom_id res chain seq x y z
N MET A 1 13.74 4.83 2.10
CA MET A 1 13.66 3.74 3.12
C MET A 1 12.43 2.90 2.82
N SER A 2 12.39 1.62 3.23
CA SER A 2 11.20 0.78 3.05
C SER A 2 10.72 0.11 4.34
N ARG A 3 9.44 -0.27 4.33
CA ARG A 3 8.75 -1.04 5.36
C ARG A 3 7.94 -2.14 4.70
N SER A 4 7.71 -3.23 5.40
CA SER A 4 6.89 -4.33 4.88
C SER A 4 6.00 -4.93 5.95
N ALA A 5 4.95 -5.61 5.51
CA ALA A 5 4.07 -6.40 6.37
C ALA A 5 3.40 -7.52 5.55
N VAL A 6 2.89 -8.52 6.27
CA VAL A 6 2.07 -9.60 5.72
C VAL A 6 0.70 -9.53 6.38
N GLY A 7 -0.35 -9.47 5.58
CA GLY A 7 -1.73 -9.52 6.01
C GLY A 7 -2.19 -10.93 6.39
N PRO A 8 -3.36 -11.06 7.04
CA PRO A 8 -3.86 -12.34 7.54
C PRO A 8 -4.06 -13.40 6.45
N ASP A 9 -4.42 -12.98 5.24
CA ASP A 9 -4.66 -13.89 4.11
C ASP A 9 -3.40 -14.13 3.25
N GLY A 10 -2.24 -13.63 3.69
CA GLY A 10 -0.96 -13.78 2.99
C GLY A 10 -0.65 -12.68 1.97
N ALA A 11 -1.39 -11.57 1.96
CA ALA A 11 -1.04 -10.38 1.18
C ALA A 11 0.26 -9.78 1.74
N HIS A 12 1.32 -9.74 0.94
CA HIS A 12 2.61 -9.20 1.36
C HIS A 12 2.89 -7.89 0.62
N ALA A 13 3.11 -6.82 1.39
CA ALA A 13 3.36 -5.49 0.85
C ALA A 13 4.71 -4.96 1.32
N VAL A 14 5.45 -4.36 0.40
CA VAL A 14 6.65 -3.56 0.67
C VAL A 14 6.39 -2.14 0.18
N VAL A 15 6.46 -1.18 1.09
CA VAL A 15 6.25 0.24 0.81
C VAL A 15 7.59 0.96 0.90
N GLY A 16 8.00 1.59 -0.19
CA GLY A 16 9.13 2.51 -0.25
C GLY A 16 8.65 3.95 -0.13
N MET A 17 9.41 4.78 0.58
CA MET A 17 9.11 6.19 0.80
C MET A 17 10.35 7.05 0.57
N THR A 18 10.14 8.16 -0.14
CA THR A 18 11.12 9.23 -0.34
C THR A 18 10.46 10.55 0.03
N ALA A 19 11.12 11.33 0.89
CA ALA A 19 10.67 12.67 1.25
C ALA A 19 10.85 13.61 0.07
N GLU A 20 9.83 14.41 -0.20
CA GLU A 20 9.80 15.40 -1.28
C GLU A 20 9.30 16.74 -0.72
N ALA A 21 9.60 17.85 -1.41
CA ALA A 21 9.15 19.18 -0.99
C ALA A 21 7.61 19.30 -0.88
N TRP A 22 6.88 18.46 -1.60
CA TRP A 22 5.42 18.41 -1.63
C TRP A 22 4.81 17.29 -0.75
N GLY A 23 5.63 16.48 -0.06
CA GLY A 23 5.16 15.37 0.78
C GLY A 23 6.02 14.11 0.63
N SER A 24 5.40 13.01 0.20
CA SER A 24 6.04 11.69 0.05
C SER A 24 5.82 11.11 -1.34
N ALA A 25 6.90 10.79 -2.04
CA ALA A 25 6.87 9.85 -3.15
C ALA A 25 6.86 8.41 -2.59
N VAL A 26 5.90 7.61 -3.03
CA VAL A 26 5.62 6.28 -2.47
C VAL A 26 5.68 5.23 -3.57
N THR A 27 6.38 4.13 -3.31
CA THR A 27 6.37 2.93 -4.14
C THR A 27 5.74 1.77 -3.39
N LEU A 28 5.03 0.90 -4.10
CA LEU A 28 4.43 -0.31 -3.58
C LEU A 28 4.88 -1.49 -4.42
N THR A 29 5.38 -2.52 -3.73
CA THR A 29 5.48 -3.88 -4.25
C THR A 29 4.48 -4.75 -3.49
N LEU A 30 3.62 -5.47 -4.20
CA LEU A 30 2.53 -6.25 -3.60
C LEU A 30 2.43 -7.64 -4.24
N ASP A 31 2.41 -8.67 -3.41
CA ASP A 31 2.16 -10.06 -3.82
C ASP A 31 1.17 -10.74 -2.87
N GLY A 32 0.74 -11.95 -3.21
CA GLY A 32 -0.15 -12.71 -2.33
C GLY A 32 -1.60 -12.23 -2.34
N VAL A 33 -2.03 -11.41 -3.29
CA VAL A 33 -3.43 -10.94 -3.40
C VAL A 33 -4.18 -11.68 -4.50
N GLY A 34 -5.34 -12.27 -4.19
CA GLY A 34 -6.22 -12.89 -5.18
C GLY A 34 -7.05 -11.86 -5.95
N GLY A 35 -7.51 -12.20 -7.15
CA GLY A 35 -8.43 -11.36 -7.92
C GLY A 35 -9.64 -12.14 -8.43
N PRO A 36 -10.51 -11.50 -9.25
CA PRO A 36 -10.46 -10.08 -9.62
C PRO A 36 -10.88 -9.16 -8.46
N ARG A 37 -10.28 -7.97 -8.36
CA ARG A 37 -10.71 -6.92 -7.43
C ARG A 37 -10.14 -5.55 -7.78
N SER A 38 -10.77 -4.50 -7.29
CA SER A 38 -10.24 -3.13 -7.31
C SER A 38 -9.60 -2.82 -5.96
N CYS A 39 -8.35 -2.35 -5.96
CA CYS A 39 -7.64 -2.04 -4.73
C CYS A 39 -7.05 -0.63 -4.73
N ASP A 40 -6.79 -0.10 -3.54
CA ASP A 40 -6.02 1.11 -3.35
C ASP A 40 -4.93 0.94 -2.27
N LEU A 41 -3.96 1.85 -2.33
CA LEU A 41 -3.00 2.08 -1.26
C LEU A 41 -3.34 3.42 -0.62
N VAL A 42 -3.58 3.42 0.68
CA VAL A 42 -3.91 4.61 1.46
C VAL A 42 -2.81 4.89 2.46
N ALA A 43 -2.26 6.10 2.46
CA ALA A 43 -1.44 6.61 3.54
C ALA A 43 -2.35 7.13 4.66
N VAL A 44 -2.11 6.67 5.89
CA VAL A 44 -2.82 7.12 7.09
C VAL A 44 -1.89 7.96 7.94
N GLY A 45 -2.27 9.21 8.18
CA GLY A 45 -1.51 10.15 8.98
C GLY A 45 -1.57 9.86 10.47
N THR A 46 -0.60 10.35 11.22
CA THR A 46 -0.58 10.28 12.70
C THR A 46 -1.73 11.03 13.36
N ASP A 47 -2.38 11.93 12.62
CA ASP A 47 -3.60 12.64 13.01
C ASP A 47 -4.90 11.97 12.53
N GLY A 48 -4.81 10.78 11.92
CA GLY A 48 -5.93 10.04 11.36
C GLY A 48 -6.38 10.50 9.97
N SER A 49 -5.72 11.50 9.37
CA SER A 49 -5.97 11.87 7.97
C SER A 49 -5.68 10.69 7.03
N ARG A 50 -6.39 10.63 5.91
CA ARG A 50 -6.27 9.52 4.95
C ARG A 50 -6.08 10.08 3.55
N GLN A 51 -5.07 9.58 2.83
CA GLN A 51 -4.76 10.00 1.47
C GLN A 51 -4.53 8.78 0.59
N THR A 52 -5.31 8.66 -0.48
CA THR A 52 -5.07 7.62 -1.49
C THR A 52 -3.79 7.96 -2.25
N VAL A 53 -2.83 7.03 -2.23
CA VAL A 53 -1.54 7.15 -2.92
C VAL A 53 -1.71 6.77 -4.39
N THR A 54 -2.37 5.64 -4.63
CA THR A 54 -2.61 5.07 -5.97
C THR A 54 -3.72 4.01 -5.87
N SER A 55 -4.35 3.69 -6.98
CA SER A 55 -5.37 2.64 -7.12
C SER A 55 -5.12 1.80 -8.35
N TRP A 56 -5.52 0.53 -8.33
CA TRP A 56 -5.28 -0.41 -9.42
C TRP A 56 -6.34 -1.53 -9.45
N THR A 57 -6.34 -2.30 -10.54
CA THR A 57 -7.12 -3.53 -10.67
C THR A 57 -6.21 -4.73 -10.52
N VAL A 58 -6.61 -5.68 -9.67
CA VAL A 58 -6.00 -7.01 -9.57
C VAL A 58 -6.64 -7.90 -10.64
N PRO A 59 -5.84 -8.50 -11.55
CA PRO A 59 -6.37 -9.41 -12.57
C PRO A 59 -7.05 -10.63 -11.95
N ALA A 60 -7.92 -11.31 -12.71
CA ALA A 60 -8.64 -12.50 -12.22
C ALA A 60 -7.71 -13.61 -11.66
N GLY A 61 -6.49 -13.75 -12.21
CA GLY A 61 -5.49 -14.70 -11.71
C GLY A 61 -4.74 -14.27 -10.44
N GLY A 62 -4.94 -13.03 -9.97
CA GLY A 62 -4.25 -12.47 -8.80
C GLY A 62 -2.74 -12.26 -8.99
N TYR A 63 -2.08 -11.88 -7.88
CA TYR A 63 -0.63 -11.79 -7.73
C TYR A 63 -0.07 -13.03 -7.01
N ARG A 64 -0.38 -14.21 -7.53
CA ARG A 64 0.04 -15.52 -6.96
C ARG A 64 0.51 -16.50 -8.03
N THR A 65 0.74 -16.05 -9.25
CA THR A 65 1.06 -16.90 -10.40
C THR A 65 2.48 -16.66 -10.89
N ARG A 66 3.07 -17.60 -11.65
CA ARG A 66 4.40 -17.38 -12.25
C ARG A 66 4.42 -16.24 -13.28
N THR A 67 3.27 -15.91 -13.88
CA THR A 67 3.13 -14.90 -14.94
C THR A 67 2.76 -13.51 -14.42
N ALA A 68 2.15 -13.45 -13.23
CA ALA A 68 1.86 -12.22 -12.49
C ALA A 68 2.07 -12.53 -11.00
N SER A 69 3.33 -12.55 -10.57
CA SER A 69 3.67 -12.88 -9.18
C SER A 69 3.52 -11.68 -8.26
N THR A 70 3.61 -10.47 -8.81
CA THR A 70 3.83 -9.25 -8.03
C THR A 70 3.36 -8.04 -8.83
N LEU A 71 2.70 -7.10 -8.16
CA LEU A 71 2.46 -5.75 -8.63
C LEU A 71 3.58 -4.84 -8.15
N THR A 72 4.08 -3.98 -9.04
CA THR A 72 4.84 -2.80 -8.66
C THR A 72 4.12 -1.55 -9.17
N THR A 73 3.84 -0.61 -8.29
CA THR A 73 3.21 0.68 -8.64
C THR A 73 3.78 1.80 -7.78
N SER A 74 3.47 3.05 -8.13
CA SER A 74 3.89 4.24 -7.39
C SER A 74 2.79 5.29 -7.37
N GLY A 75 2.96 6.26 -6.48
CA GLY A 75 2.06 7.39 -6.33
C GLY A 75 2.63 8.39 -5.33
N GLY A 76 1.77 9.25 -4.78
CA GLY A 76 2.18 10.28 -3.83
C GLY A 76 1.17 10.50 -2.72
N ALA A 77 1.66 10.96 -1.58
CA ALA A 77 0.86 11.51 -0.50
C ALA A 77 1.38 12.91 -0.16
N GLY A 78 0.49 13.85 0.16
CA GLY A 78 0.87 15.17 0.65
C GLY A 78 1.44 15.14 2.08
N LEU A 79 1.25 14.03 2.81
CA LEU A 79 1.90 13.79 4.10
C LEU A 79 3.40 13.57 3.91
N THR A 80 4.22 14.18 4.78
CA THR A 80 5.66 13.87 4.86
C THR A 80 5.86 12.49 5.50
N PRO A 81 7.01 11.82 5.26
CA PRO A 81 7.21 10.45 5.75
C PRO A 81 7.09 10.28 7.28
N ASP A 82 7.48 11.29 8.05
CA ASP A 82 7.39 11.35 9.51
C ASP A 82 5.97 11.65 10.04
N ARG A 83 5.03 11.98 9.16
CA ARG A 83 3.62 12.21 9.49
C ARG A 83 2.72 11.04 9.09
N ILE A 84 3.27 9.99 8.48
CA ILE A 84 2.53 8.79 8.10
C ILE A 84 2.70 7.73 9.19
N ALA A 85 1.59 7.37 9.83
CA ALA A 85 1.55 6.33 10.86
C ALA A 85 1.66 4.93 10.25
N HIS A 86 0.89 4.68 9.19
CA HIS A 86 0.89 3.42 8.46
C HIS A 86 0.28 3.59 7.07
N PHE A 87 0.40 2.54 6.26
CA PHE A 87 -0.26 2.39 4.98
C PHE A 87 -1.24 1.24 5.04
N GLU A 88 -2.33 1.36 4.29
CA GLU A 88 -3.34 0.31 4.15
C GLU A 88 -3.49 -0.05 2.68
N VAL A 89 -3.42 -1.34 2.37
CA VAL A 89 -3.94 -1.86 1.09
C VAL A 89 -5.36 -2.32 1.33
N ARG A 90 -6.32 -1.72 0.62
CA ARG A 90 -7.74 -2.05 0.79
C ARG A 90 -8.37 -2.51 -0.51
N ASP A 91 -9.35 -3.38 -0.38
CA ASP A 91 -10.30 -3.67 -1.44
C ASP A 91 -11.33 -2.54 -1.50
N LEU A 92 -11.49 -1.92 -2.66
CA LEU A 92 -12.34 -0.75 -2.85
C LEU A 92 -13.84 -1.11 -2.85
N ASP A 93 -14.20 -2.32 -3.25
CA ASP A 93 -15.59 -2.74 -3.39
C ASP A 93 -16.17 -3.17 -2.03
N SER A 94 -15.40 -3.94 -1.25
CA SER A 94 -15.80 -4.46 0.06
C SER A 94 -15.32 -3.61 1.24
N GLY A 95 -14.32 -2.76 1.04
CA GLY A 95 -13.63 -2.04 2.11
C GLY A 95 -12.68 -2.90 2.95
N GLN A 96 -12.48 -4.18 2.59
CA GLN A 96 -11.62 -5.11 3.33
C GLN A 96 -10.17 -4.57 3.41
N LEU A 97 -9.61 -4.55 4.61
CA LEU A 97 -8.17 -4.31 4.81
C LEU A 97 -7.41 -5.60 4.48
N LEU A 98 -6.54 -5.55 3.47
CA LEU A 98 -5.75 -6.71 3.04
C LEU A 98 -4.42 -6.80 3.78
N VAL A 99 -3.75 -5.66 4.00
CA VAL A 99 -2.51 -5.57 4.76
C VAL A 99 -2.31 -4.13 5.26
N SER A 100 -1.75 -4.00 6.46
CA SER A 100 -1.33 -2.72 7.04
C SER A 100 0.18 -2.71 7.22
N VAL A 101 0.86 -1.74 6.61
CA VAL A 101 2.33 -1.60 6.64
C VAL A 101 2.69 -0.42 7.53
N PRO A 102 3.53 -0.58 8.57
CA PRO A 102 3.89 0.54 9.44
C PRO A 102 4.63 1.63 8.66
N GLY A 103 4.41 2.88 9.07
CA GLY A 103 5.15 4.04 8.58
C GLY A 103 6.59 4.09 9.09
N LEU A 104 7.24 5.23 8.91
CA LEU A 104 8.58 5.47 9.44
C LEU A 104 8.56 6.08 10.85
N THR A 105 7.39 6.46 11.34
CA THR A 105 7.22 6.98 12.69
C THR A 105 7.62 5.92 13.72
N THR A 106 8.70 6.20 14.45
CA THR A 106 8.99 5.51 15.69
C THR A 106 7.97 6.01 16.71
N GLY A 107 7.04 5.14 17.11
CA GLY A 107 6.22 5.40 18.29
C GLY A 107 7.09 5.52 19.54
#